data_AF-A0A6L3EGT7-F1
#
_entry.id   AF-A0A6L3EGT7-F1
#
_cell.length_a   1.000
_cell.length_b   1.000
_cell.length_c   1.000
_cell.angle_alpha   90.00
_cell.angle_beta   90.00
_cell.angle_gamma   90.00
#
_symmetry.space_group_name_H-M   'P 1'
#
loop_
_entity.id
_entity.type
_entity.pdbx_description
1 polymer ?
#
loop_
_entity_poly.entity_id
_entity_poly.type
_entity_poly.pdbx_seq_one_letter_code
_entity_poly.pdbx_strand_id
1 'polypeptide(L)'
;MALIVVVLGSILAGNATVDQAGSVGAVGATVMAGYRLMEGKRGAYYPAIRAGVSIVPIFYLLANYNRNIKNATPGDYKYIGMAAVAVTGLLIAILWSAWRTFRIEETLRYVCVETAKTTSMVFIILLGAAMLTAAFRGFGGEELVKDFLTGLPGGFWGQFIVVMAVIFVLGFFLDFIEIAVVVVPIMAPILLADPSANITAVWLGVMVGVNMQTSFLTPPFGFSLFYLRGVAPPSVRTTQIYRGAIAFILLQLAGLAIVGFNPGLVNYLPNRTYLTSETAPPPQNPRLQECLEEYMADYYDENEARLRQGIESMQSLDLSSLPDNKREELEQSFIAALDTFQKMDDIDTASLAVDAYMPEYRPIHRHVRSTQAEIRKIEGEIEEEQQMLNLETRIGSSESRLRQIRGEIEALQAQKTALEESIPSEWQDAREQFQKLALGEKTARLQYRRNVDGAYEPVNELNRLLAQAEDLVAIEDRLVALRDVVRGDSGDAVVETFKETESLFSDFDDVSDIRSAFSKVRREFRNDEADRDKAAAMLDEAIDAYRAEVSWRRAAATSLHDRLTAYEALLRPSIGTRLQPRLTVEQAEEVASCRSEHRDISPYF
;
A
#
# COMPACT_ATOMS: atom_id res chain seq x y z
N MET A 1 -8.16 -7.41 32.40
CA MET A 1 -9.09 -6.49 31.71
C MET A 1 -8.35 -5.28 31.14
N ALA A 2 -7.81 -4.36 31.95
CA ALA A 2 -7.14 -3.15 31.44
C ALA A 2 -6.00 -3.42 30.44
N LEU A 3 -5.13 -4.41 30.70
CA LEU A 3 -4.06 -4.79 29.77
C LEU A 3 -4.60 -5.25 28.39
N ILE A 4 -5.71 -5.99 28.38
CA ILE A 4 -6.34 -6.47 27.14
C ILE A 4 -6.87 -5.29 26.34
N VAL A 5 -7.52 -4.33 27.00
CA VAL A 5 -8.02 -3.11 26.35
C VAL A 5 -6.86 -2.29 25.79
N VAL A 6 -5.74 -2.18 26.50
CA VAL A 6 -4.56 -1.45 26.02
C VAL A 6 -3.94 -2.13 24.80
N VAL A 7 -3.72 -3.44 24.83
CA VAL A 7 -3.10 -4.19 23.74
C VAL A 7 -4.02 -4.24 22.51
N LEU A 8 -5.28 -4.63 22.71
CA LEU A 8 -6.25 -4.73 21.61
C LEU A 8 -6.61 -3.34 21.08
N GLY A 9 -6.78 -2.36 21.97
CA GLY A 9 -7.05 -0.97 21.59
C GLY A 9 -5.89 -0.35 20.81
N SER A 10 -4.62 -0.69 21.13
CA SER A 10 -3.48 -0.19 20.35
C SER A 10 -3.40 -0.76 18.94
N ILE A 11 -3.86 -2.01 18.74
CA ILE A 11 -3.95 -2.64 17.40
C ILE A 11 -5.10 -2.03 16.61
N LEU A 12 -6.30 -1.97 17.21
CA LEU A 12 -7.51 -1.46 16.55
C LEU A 12 -7.42 0.03 16.20
N ALA A 13 -6.70 0.82 17.00
CA ALA A 13 -6.45 2.24 16.72
C ALA A 13 -5.32 2.46 15.70
N GLY A 14 -4.67 1.41 15.20
CA GLY A 14 -3.54 1.53 14.26
C GLY A 14 -2.27 2.11 14.88
N ASN A 15 -2.20 2.25 16.21
CA ASN A 15 -1.09 2.87 16.92
C ASN A 15 0.12 1.93 17.10
N ALA A 16 -0.12 0.62 17.08
CA ALA A 16 0.92 -0.38 17.26
C ALA A 16 0.71 -1.57 16.32
N THR A 17 1.82 -2.08 15.76
CA THR A 17 1.79 -3.39 15.08
C THR A 17 1.51 -4.51 16.07
N VAL A 18 1.14 -5.70 15.58
CA VAL A 18 0.88 -6.87 16.44
C VAL A 18 2.08 -7.19 17.35
N ASP A 19 3.30 -7.07 16.84
CA ASP A 19 4.53 -7.32 17.61
C ASP A 19 4.78 -6.25 18.69
N GLN A 20 4.51 -4.98 18.35
CA GLN A 20 4.61 -3.87 19.30
C GLN A 20 3.57 -4.00 20.41
N ALA A 21 2.32 -4.32 20.06
CA ALA A 21 1.24 -4.56 21.01
C ALA A 21 1.53 -5.79 21.90
N GLY A 22 2.09 -6.86 21.32
CA GLY A 22 2.56 -8.02 22.06
C GLY A 22 3.64 -7.68 23.10
N SER A 23 4.58 -6.80 22.73
CA SER A 23 5.61 -6.28 23.65
C SER A 23 5.01 -5.50 24.82
N VAL A 24 3.99 -4.67 24.57
CA VAL A 24 3.24 -3.97 25.63
C VAL A 24 2.56 -4.97 26.57
N GLY A 25 1.98 -6.04 26.02
CA GLY A 25 1.40 -7.13 26.80
C GLY A 25 2.41 -7.81 27.72
N ALA A 26 3.60 -8.14 27.20
CA ALA A 26 4.68 -8.78 27.97
C ALA A 26 5.21 -7.89 29.10
N VAL A 27 5.42 -6.60 28.83
CA VAL A 27 5.84 -5.62 29.84
C VAL A 27 4.79 -5.51 30.96
N GLY A 28 3.52 -5.36 30.60
CA GLY A 28 2.47 -5.24 31.60
C GLY A 28 2.24 -6.54 32.39
N ALA A 29 2.40 -7.72 31.77
CA ALA A 29 2.39 -9.01 32.48
C ALA A 29 3.54 -9.11 33.50
N THR A 30 4.73 -8.63 33.14
CA THR A 30 5.91 -8.60 34.03
C THR A 30 5.67 -7.68 35.23
N VAL A 31 5.11 -6.50 35.02
CA VAL A 31 4.72 -5.58 36.11
C VAL A 31 3.66 -6.22 37.02
N MET A 32 2.68 -6.93 36.43
CA MET A 32 1.64 -7.63 37.20
C MET A 32 2.19 -8.77 38.05
N ALA A 33 3.07 -9.58 37.48
CA ALA A 33 3.75 -10.65 38.20
C ALA A 33 4.61 -10.08 39.35
N GLY A 34 5.30 -8.97 39.13
CA GLY A 34 6.18 -8.35 40.12
C GLY A 34 5.50 -7.88 41.42
N TYR A 35 4.20 -7.52 41.39
CA TYR A 35 3.44 -7.23 42.62
C TYR A 35 2.72 -8.47 43.18
N ARG A 36 2.24 -9.40 42.33
CA ARG A 36 1.59 -10.65 42.77
C ARG A 36 2.57 -11.55 43.54
N LEU A 37 3.81 -11.65 43.10
CA LEU A 37 4.86 -12.42 43.80
C LEU A 37 5.24 -11.85 45.18
N MET A 38 4.82 -10.62 45.48
CA MET A 38 5.05 -9.95 46.76
C MET A 38 3.74 -9.65 47.49
N GLU A 39 2.65 -10.35 47.14
CA GLU A 39 1.34 -10.17 47.76
C GLU A 39 1.43 -10.29 49.29
N GLY A 40 0.79 -9.37 50.02
CA GLY A 40 0.85 -9.30 51.48
C GLY A 40 2.10 -8.62 52.08
N LYS A 41 3.13 -8.26 51.30
CA LYS A 41 4.34 -7.56 51.79
C LYS A 41 4.26 -6.04 51.56
N ARG A 42 4.82 -5.24 52.48
CA ARG A 42 4.96 -3.78 52.31
C ARG A 42 5.85 -3.48 51.10
N GLY A 43 5.32 -2.73 50.13
CA GLY A 43 6.03 -2.37 48.90
C GLY A 43 5.77 -3.29 47.69
N ALA A 44 4.80 -4.20 47.77
CA ALA A 44 4.37 -5.03 46.64
C ALA A 44 4.04 -4.19 45.40
N TYR A 45 3.23 -3.15 45.56
CA TYR A 45 2.72 -2.32 44.46
C TYR A 45 3.66 -1.18 44.01
N TYR A 46 4.82 -0.97 44.64
CA TYR A 46 5.69 0.16 44.30
C TYR A 46 6.13 0.23 42.84
N PRO A 47 6.56 -0.88 42.18
CA PRO A 47 6.89 -0.84 40.76
C PRO A 47 5.69 -0.48 39.89
N ALA A 48 4.51 -1.04 40.19
CA ALA A 48 3.28 -0.78 39.42
C ALA A 48 2.80 0.68 39.57
N ILE A 49 2.84 1.24 40.77
CA ILE A 49 2.50 2.65 41.02
C ILE A 49 3.47 3.56 40.27
N ARG A 50 4.78 3.27 40.33
CA ARG A 50 5.79 4.04 39.60
C ARG A 50 5.57 3.98 38.09
N ALA A 51 5.25 2.81 37.53
CA ALA A 51 4.92 2.68 36.11
C ALA A 51 3.70 3.53 35.74
N GLY A 52 2.62 3.47 36.54
CA GLY A 52 1.42 4.29 36.32
C GLY A 52 1.70 5.80 36.39
N VAL A 53 2.45 6.25 37.41
CA VAL A 53 2.83 7.65 37.58
C VAL A 53 3.75 8.13 36.46
N SER A 54 4.59 7.26 35.88
CA SER A 54 5.44 7.59 34.74
C SER A 54 4.67 7.67 33.42
N ILE A 55 3.61 6.87 33.23
CA ILE A 55 2.81 6.87 31.99
C ILE A 55 2.00 8.15 31.82
N VAL A 56 1.42 8.70 32.90
CA VAL A 56 0.60 9.93 32.84
C VAL A 56 1.33 11.13 32.22
N PRO A 57 2.54 11.53 32.68
CA PRO A 57 3.28 12.62 32.06
C PRO A 57 3.80 12.26 30.67
N ILE A 58 4.13 10.99 30.37
CA ILE A 58 4.49 10.58 29.01
C ILE A 58 3.32 10.83 28.05
N PHE A 59 2.11 10.41 28.44
CA PHE A 59 0.90 10.62 27.64
C PHE A 59 0.56 12.10 27.47
N TYR A 60 0.65 12.89 28.55
CA TYR A 60 0.42 14.33 28.49
C TYR A 60 1.43 15.04 27.56
N LEU A 61 2.72 14.67 27.63
CA LEU A 61 3.75 15.25 26.77
C LEU A 61 3.63 14.78 25.31
N LEU A 62 3.20 13.53 25.08
CA LEU A 62 2.86 13.01 23.76
C LEU A 62 1.77 13.85 23.09
N ALA A 63 0.69 14.14 23.81
CA ALA A 63 -0.50 14.78 23.24
C ALA A 63 -0.35 16.29 23.00
N ASN A 64 0.45 17.00 23.81
CA ASN A 64 0.45 18.48 23.81
C ASN A 64 1.69 19.12 23.19
N TYR A 65 2.79 18.37 22.98
CA TYR A 65 4.07 18.95 22.56
C TYR A 65 4.73 18.13 21.45
N ASN A 66 5.38 18.81 20.50
CA ASN A 66 6.23 18.17 19.52
C ASN A 66 7.62 17.91 20.13
N ARG A 67 8.12 16.69 20.02
CA ARG A 67 9.40 16.26 20.65
C ARG A 67 10.40 15.78 19.61
N ASN A 68 10.26 16.25 18.37
CA ASN A 68 11.25 16.00 17.33
C ASN A 68 12.56 16.73 17.67
N ILE A 69 13.56 15.96 18.08
CA ILE A 69 14.89 16.46 18.49
C ILE A 69 15.58 17.21 17.34
N LYS A 70 15.30 16.85 16.08
CA LYS A 70 15.93 17.47 14.90
C LYS A 70 15.39 18.87 14.59
N ASN A 71 14.14 19.16 14.95
CA ASN A 71 13.48 20.44 14.71
C ASN A 71 13.15 21.18 16.03
N ALA A 72 13.86 20.87 17.10
CA ALA A 72 13.54 21.38 18.43
C ALA A 72 13.96 22.85 18.57
N THR A 73 13.03 23.70 19.02
CA THR A 73 13.34 25.08 19.41
C THR A 73 13.92 25.12 20.83
N PRO A 74 14.60 26.21 21.26
CA PRO A 74 15.15 26.32 22.61
C PRO A 74 14.12 26.08 23.73
N GLY A 75 12.84 26.36 23.47
CA GLY A 75 11.74 26.11 24.39
C GLY A 75 11.34 24.64 24.55
N ASP A 76 11.69 23.78 23.59
CA ASP A 76 11.27 22.37 23.55
C ASP A 76 12.16 21.45 24.39
N TYR A 77 13.40 21.86 24.65
CA TYR A 77 14.35 21.06 25.45
C TYR A 77 13.87 20.77 26.87
N LYS A 78 13.08 21.66 27.47
CA LYS A 78 12.49 21.43 28.81
C LYS A 78 11.48 20.28 28.79
N TYR A 79 10.65 20.19 27.74
CA TYR A 79 9.66 19.12 27.59
C TYR A 79 10.33 17.79 27.24
N ILE A 80 11.38 17.82 26.42
CA ILE A 80 12.22 16.65 26.13
C ILE A 80 12.89 16.14 27.43
N GLY A 81 13.42 17.04 28.27
CA GLY A 81 13.99 16.69 29.57
C GLY A 81 12.96 16.04 30.52
N MET A 82 11.74 16.60 30.60
CA MET A 82 10.65 16.00 31.38
C MET A 82 10.25 14.61 30.85
N ALA A 83 10.19 14.44 29.52
CA ALA A 83 9.90 13.15 28.91
C ALA A 83 10.99 12.12 29.25
N ALA A 84 12.27 12.50 29.19
CA ALA A 84 13.38 11.63 29.54
C ALA A 84 13.32 11.15 31.00
N VAL A 85 12.97 12.03 31.94
CA VAL A 85 12.76 11.66 33.36
C VAL A 85 11.60 10.69 33.51
N ALA A 86 10.47 10.93 32.83
CA ALA A 86 9.31 10.06 32.90
C ALA A 86 9.60 8.67 32.32
N VAL A 87 10.26 8.59 31.17
CA VAL A 87 10.71 7.33 30.54
C VAL A 87 11.70 6.59 31.44
N THR A 88 12.66 7.29 32.04
CA THR A 88 13.59 6.68 33.01
C THR A 88 12.84 6.11 34.22
N GLY A 89 11.83 6.82 34.72
CA GLY A 89 10.94 6.34 35.78
C GLY A 89 10.23 5.04 35.41
N LEU A 90 9.72 4.94 34.18
CA LEU A 90 9.07 3.75 33.64
C LEU A 90 10.06 2.59 33.49
N LEU A 91 11.25 2.84 32.93
CA LEU A 91 12.29 1.81 32.78
C LEU A 91 12.71 1.24 34.14
N ILE A 92 12.89 2.08 35.16
CA ILE A 92 13.20 1.62 36.52
C ILE A 92 12.08 0.73 37.06
N ALA A 93 10.81 1.08 36.83
CA ALA A 93 9.67 0.27 37.25
C ALA A 93 9.63 -1.11 36.57
N ILE A 94 9.90 -1.15 35.27
CA ILE A 94 9.94 -2.39 34.47
C ILE A 94 11.11 -3.26 34.94
N LEU A 95 12.32 -2.69 35.04
CA LEU A 95 13.52 -3.41 35.48
C LEU A 95 13.38 -3.93 36.91
N TRP A 96 12.78 -3.16 37.82
CA TRP A 96 12.51 -3.63 39.17
C TRP A 96 11.52 -4.80 39.17
N SER A 97 10.45 -4.72 38.36
CA SER A 97 9.49 -5.81 38.22
C SER A 97 10.14 -7.07 37.63
N ALA A 98 10.94 -6.90 36.58
CA ALA A 98 11.70 -7.99 35.94
C ALA A 98 12.70 -8.64 36.91
N TRP A 99 13.39 -7.82 37.71
CA TRP A 99 14.33 -8.31 38.72
C TRP A 99 13.61 -9.12 39.81
N ARG A 100 12.43 -8.69 40.24
CA ARG A 100 11.59 -9.45 41.17
C ARG A 100 11.17 -10.79 40.57
N THR A 101 10.66 -10.80 39.34
CA THR A 101 10.24 -12.05 38.67
C THR A 101 11.40 -12.99 38.39
N PHE A 102 12.63 -12.47 38.24
CA PHE A 102 13.83 -13.27 38.09
C PHE A 102 14.30 -13.88 39.42
N ARG A 103 14.33 -13.08 40.49
CA ARG A 103 14.85 -13.50 41.81
C ARG A 103 13.87 -14.31 42.64
N ILE A 104 12.58 -14.01 42.56
CA ILE A 104 11.54 -14.63 43.40
C ILE A 104 11.03 -15.87 42.67
N GLU A 105 11.15 -17.03 43.32
CA GLU A 105 10.63 -18.32 42.84
C GLU A 105 11.12 -18.74 41.44
N GLU A 106 12.16 -18.09 40.90
CA GLU A 106 12.66 -18.31 39.53
C GLU A 106 11.53 -18.24 38.50
N THR A 107 10.46 -17.45 38.77
CA THR A 107 9.24 -17.45 37.96
C THR A 107 9.53 -17.10 36.50
N LEU A 108 10.41 -16.11 36.25
CA LEU A 108 10.80 -15.74 34.90
C LEU A 108 11.50 -16.89 34.17
N ARG A 109 12.42 -17.60 34.84
CA ARG A 109 13.11 -18.75 34.25
C ARG A 109 12.13 -19.88 33.95
N TYR A 110 11.23 -20.19 34.87
CA TYR A 110 10.19 -21.20 34.69
C TYR A 110 9.28 -20.87 33.48
N VAL A 111 8.75 -19.65 33.41
CA VAL A 111 7.88 -19.21 32.30
C VAL A 111 8.63 -19.24 30.99
N CYS A 112 9.86 -18.73 30.91
CA CYS A 112 10.67 -18.78 29.69
C CYS A 112 10.93 -20.22 29.22
N VAL A 113 11.21 -21.16 30.14
CA VAL A 113 11.43 -22.57 29.81
C VAL A 113 10.14 -23.23 29.31
N GLU A 114 9.00 -23.00 29.97
CA GLU A 114 7.71 -23.54 29.53
C GLU A 114 7.30 -22.95 28.17
N THR A 115 7.45 -21.64 27.97
CA THR A 115 7.23 -21.00 26.67
C THR A 115 8.14 -21.61 25.61
N ALA A 116 9.44 -21.76 25.88
CA ALA A 116 10.38 -22.37 24.94
C ALA A 116 9.99 -23.81 24.59
N LYS A 117 9.55 -24.62 25.55
CA LYS A 117 9.07 -26.00 25.30
C LYS A 117 7.84 -26.00 24.39
N THR A 118 6.81 -25.21 24.72
CA THR A 118 5.59 -25.13 23.90
C THR A 118 5.89 -24.63 22.49
N THR A 119 6.70 -23.57 22.37
CA THR A 119 7.12 -23.04 21.07
C THR A 119 7.96 -24.07 20.29
N SER A 120 8.88 -24.79 20.95
CA SER A 120 9.68 -25.84 20.29
C SER A 120 8.81 -26.99 19.77
N MET A 121 7.80 -27.42 20.54
CA MET A 121 6.84 -28.42 20.11
C MET A 121 6.11 -27.97 18.83
N VAL A 122 5.60 -26.73 18.82
CA VAL A 122 4.94 -26.15 17.63
C VAL A 122 5.89 -26.10 16.44
N PHE A 123 7.15 -25.66 16.63
CA PHE A 123 8.14 -25.62 15.55
C PHE A 123 8.51 -27.00 15.00
N ILE A 124 8.61 -28.03 15.84
CA ILE A 124 8.86 -29.40 15.38
C ILE A 124 7.70 -29.90 14.51
N ILE A 125 6.46 -29.63 14.91
CA ILE A 125 5.28 -29.99 14.12
C ILE A 125 5.28 -29.24 12.78
N LEU A 126 5.56 -27.93 12.81
CA LEU A 126 5.73 -27.11 11.60
C LEU A 126 6.79 -27.64 10.65
N LEU A 127 7.94 -28.10 11.17
CA LEU A 127 9.01 -28.68 10.36
C LEU A 127 8.53 -29.95 9.66
N GLY A 128 7.87 -30.86 10.39
CA GLY A 128 7.30 -32.08 9.82
C GLY A 128 6.22 -31.79 8.76
N ALA A 129 5.33 -30.83 9.04
CA ALA A 129 4.29 -30.38 8.12
C ALA A 129 4.88 -29.76 6.84
N ALA A 130 5.93 -28.94 6.96
CA ALA A 130 6.62 -28.35 5.81
C ALA A 130 7.31 -29.42 4.96
N MET A 131 7.97 -30.41 5.59
CA MET A 131 8.56 -31.55 4.88
C MET A 131 7.49 -32.36 4.13
N LEU A 132 6.36 -32.66 4.77
CA LEU A 132 5.23 -33.36 4.13
C LEU A 132 4.67 -32.54 2.95
N THR A 133 4.48 -31.24 3.13
CA THR A 133 3.94 -30.35 2.10
C THR A 133 4.90 -30.26 0.91
N ALA A 134 6.20 -30.14 1.17
CA ALA A 134 7.22 -30.12 0.11
C ALA A 134 7.27 -31.46 -0.65
N ALA A 135 7.22 -32.59 0.06
CA ALA A 135 7.14 -33.92 -0.57
C ALA A 135 5.85 -34.08 -1.38
N PHE A 136 4.70 -33.72 -0.82
CA PHE A 136 3.39 -33.79 -1.48
C PHE A 136 3.39 -32.98 -2.79
N ARG A 137 3.90 -31.74 -2.78
CA ARG A 137 4.06 -30.93 -4.00
C ARG A 137 5.07 -31.55 -4.97
N GLY A 138 6.20 -32.05 -4.46
CA GLY A 138 7.22 -32.71 -5.27
C GLY A 138 6.72 -33.96 -6.01
N PHE A 139 5.71 -34.65 -5.45
CA PHE A 139 5.04 -35.78 -6.09
C PHE A 139 3.80 -35.39 -6.90
N GLY A 140 3.55 -34.10 -7.15
CA GLY A 140 2.43 -33.62 -7.95
C GLY A 140 1.08 -33.58 -7.23
N GLY A 141 1.07 -33.65 -5.89
CA GLY A 141 -0.16 -33.61 -5.11
C GLY A 141 -0.96 -32.31 -5.25
N GLU A 142 -0.30 -31.20 -5.59
CA GLU A 142 -0.98 -29.92 -5.89
C GLU A 142 -1.86 -30.02 -7.13
N GLU A 143 -1.37 -30.67 -8.20
CA GLU A 143 -2.14 -30.87 -9.43
C GLU A 143 -3.33 -31.78 -9.19
N LEU A 144 -3.15 -32.86 -8.40
CA LEU A 144 -4.25 -33.74 -8.01
C LEU A 144 -5.39 -32.99 -7.30
N VAL A 145 -5.06 -32.08 -6.38
CA VAL A 145 -6.10 -31.31 -5.68
C VAL A 145 -6.72 -30.25 -6.59
N LYS A 146 -5.92 -29.61 -7.44
CA LYS A 146 -6.41 -28.68 -8.45
C LYS A 146 -7.38 -29.35 -9.41
N ASP A 147 -7.07 -30.53 -9.93
CA ASP A 147 -7.96 -31.30 -10.81
C ASP A 147 -9.23 -31.73 -10.10
N PHE A 148 -9.13 -32.16 -8.84
CA PHE A 148 -10.29 -32.48 -8.03
C PHE A 148 -11.22 -31.27 -7.86
N LEU A 149 -10.67 -30.10 -7.50
CA LEU A 149 -11.46 -28.88 -7.28
C LEU A 149 -12.02 -28.32 -8.60
N THR A 150 -11.24 -28.33 -9.67
CA THR A 150 -11.69 -27.84 -10.99
C THR A 150 -12.72 -28.75 -11.64
N GLY A 151 -12.73 -30.05 -11.31
CA GLY A 151 -13.76 -30.99 -11.73
C GLY A 151 -15.11 -30.84 -11.00
N LEU A 152 -15.20 -30.02 -9.95
CA LEU A 152 -16.45 -29.82 -9.22
C LEU A 152 -17.42 -28.89 -9.97
N PRO A 153 -18.71 -29.23 -10.03
CA PRO A 153 -19.73 -28.33 -10.58
C PRO A 153 -19.91 -27.11 -9.66
N GLY A 154 -20.22 -25.95 -10.25
CA GLY A 154 -20.53 -24.72 -9.51
C GLY A 154 -19.43 -23.64 -9.50
N GLY A 155 -18.36 -23.82 -10.29
CA GLY A 155 -17.30 -22.82 -10.45
C GLY A 155 -16.61 -22.45 -9.13
N PHE A 156 -16.20 -21.19 -9.01
CA PHE A 156 -15.55 -20.68 -7.81
C PHE A 156 -16.31 -20.97 -6.51
N TRP A 157 -17.63 -20.73 -6.46
CA TRP A 157 -18.42 -20.93 -5.23
C TRP A 157 -18.51 -22.39 -4.81
N GLY A 158 -18.58 -23.31 -5.77
CA GLY A 158 -18.52 -24.76 -5.49
C GLY A 158 -17.19 -25.15 -4.86
N GLN A 159 -16.08 -24.73 -5.47
CA GLN A 159 -14.72 -24.96 -4.95
C GLN A 159 -14.54 -24.35 -3.56
N PHE A 160 -14.94 -23.08 -3.41
CA PHE A 160 -14.81 -22.33 -2.17
C PHE A 160 -15.56 -22.99 -1.01
N ILE A 161 -16.82 -23.40 -1.20
CA ILE A 161 -17.61 -24.06 -0.17
C ILE A 161 -16.98 -25.39 0.26
N VAL A 162 -16.49 -26.18 -0.71
CA VAL A 162 -15.82 -27.46 -0.41
C VAL A 162 -14.53 -27.22 0.38
N VAL A 163 -13.70 -26.25 -0.03
CA VAL A 163 -12.48 -25.88 0.70
C VAL A 163 -12.80 -25.39 2.11
N MET A 164 -13.82 -24.54 2.27
CA MET A 164 -14.25 -24.08 3.60
C MET A 164 -14.74 -25.24 4.48
N ALA A 165 -15.49 -26.19 3.91
CA ALA A 165 -15.96 -27.36 4.65
C ALA A 165 -14.80 -28.28 5.07
N VAL A 166 -13.83 -28.50 4.18
CA VAL A 166 -12.61 -29.27 4.48
C VAL A 166 -11.83 -28.58 5.61
N ILE A 167 -11.55 -27.29 5.50
CA ILE A 167 -10.87 -26.51 6.55
C ILE A 167 -11.62 -26.58 7.87
N PHE A 168 -12.96 -26.48 7.84
CA PHE A 168 -13.80 -26.56 9.04
C PHE A 168 -13.66 -27.91 9.76
N VAL A 169 -13.70 -29.01 9.01
CA VAL A 169 -13.54 -30.37 9.56
C VAL A 169 -12.11 -30.61 10.05
N LEU A 170 -11.10 -30.18 9.30
CA LEU A 170 -9.69 -30.29 9.73
C LEU A 170 -9.42 -29.47 10.98
N GLY A 171 -10.06 -28.31 11.12
CA GLY A 171 -9.96 -27.43 12.29
C GLY A 171 -10.47 -28.04 13.59
N PHE A 172 -11.15 -29.19 13.54
CA PHE A 172 -11.43 -29.95 14.75
C PHE A 172 -10.18 -30.65 15.28
N PHE A 173 -9.28 -31.14 14.43
CA PHE A 173 -8.17 -31.99 14.86
C PHE A 173 -6.82 -31.28 14.86
N LEU A 174 -6.63 -30.33 13.94
CA LEU A 174 -5.36 -29.65 13.71
C LEU A 174 -5.38 -28.24 14.30
N ASP A 175 -4.21 -27.76 14.72
CA ASP A 175 -4.05 -26.37 15.14
C ASP A 175 -4.12 -25.43 13.93
N PHE A 176 -4.51 -24.18 14.17
CA PHE A 176 -4.63 -23.15 13.15
C PHE A 176 -3.32 -22.93 12.39
N ILE A 177 -2.20 -23.02 13.10
CA ILE A 177 -0.86 -22.85 12.55
C ILE A 177 -0.57 -23.93 11.50
N GLU A 178 -0.99 -25.18 11.75
CA GLU A 178 -0.77 -26.31 10.84
C GLU A 178 -1.61 -26.14 9.57
N ILE A 179 -2.89 -25.78 9.71
CA ILE A 179 -3.77 -25.51 8.57
C ILE A 179 -3.23 -24.35 7.72
N ALA A 180 -2.77 -23.28 8.38
CA ALA A 180 -2.22 -22.11 7.69
C ALA A 180 -0.93 -22.41 6.90
N VAL A 181 -0.11 -23.35 7.36
CA VAL A 181 1.15 -23.71 6.69
C VAL A 181 0.97 -24.82 5.64
N VAL A 182 0.03 -25.74 5.83
CA VAL A 182 -0.19 -26.88 4.93
C VAL A 182 -1.30 -26.58 3.92
N VAL A 183 -2.50 -26.30 4.41
CA VAL A 183 -3.72 -26.28 3.57
C VAL A 183 -3.82 -24.98 2.78
N VAL A 184 -3.62 -23.83 3.44
CA VAL A 184 -3.80 -22.52 2.80
C VAL A 184 -2.89 -22.33 1.58
N PRO A 185 -1.58 -22.67 1.61
CA PRO A 185 -0.72 -22.48 0.45
C PRO A 185 -1.05 -23.40 -0.72
N ILE A 186 -1.71 -24.53 -0.49
CA ILE A 186 -2.17 -25.42 -1.57
C ILE A 186 -3.50 -24.90 -2.14
N MET A 187 -4.43 -24.46 -1.28
CA MET A 187 -5.78 -24.08 -1.72
C MET A 187 -5.86 -22.66 -2.28
N ALA A 188 -5.10 -21.72 -1.71
CA ALA A 188 -5.20 -20.30 -2.06
C ALA A 188 -4.81 -20.00 -3.52
N PRO A 189 -3.72 -20.56 -4.10
CA PRO A 189 -3.41 -20.36 -5.50
C PRO A 189 -4.51 -20.85 -6.43
N ILE A 190 -5.15 -21.99 -6.09
CA ILE A 190 -6.23 -22.57 -6.89
C ILE A 190 -7.46 -21.64 -6.88
N LEU A 191 -7.86 -21.15 -5.70
CA LEU A 191 -9.03 -20.27 -5.55
C LEU A 191 -8.80 -18.85 -6.10
N LEU A 192 -7.57 -18.33 -6.02
CA LEU A 192 -7.21 -17.00 -6.53
C LEU A 192 -6.83 -17.01 -8.01
N ALA A 193 -6.64 -18.19 -8.62
CA ALA A 193 -6.34 -18.32 -10.04
C ALA A 193 -7.57 -18.09 -10.93
N ASP A 194 -8.79 -18.12 -10.39
CA ASP A 194 -10.00 -17.82 -11.13
C ASP A 194 -10.29 -16.30 -11.11
N PRO A 195 -9.98 -15.55 -12.18
CA PRO A 195 -10.22 -14.11 -12.23
C PRO A 195 -11.71 -13.76 -12.26
N SER A 196 -12.61 -14.71 -12.52
CA SER A 196 -14.06 -14.46 -12.53
C SER A 196 -14.65 -14.37 -11.11
N ALA A 197 -13.91 -14.85 -10.11
CA ALA A 197 -14.39 -15.00 -8.74
C ALA A 197 -14.51 -13.71 -7.93
N ASN A 198 -13.97 -12.57 -8.40
CA ASN A 198 -14.16 -11.27 -7.75
C ASN A 198 -13.53 -11.16 -6.33
N ILE A 199 -12.57 -12.03 -5.95
CA ILE A 199 -12.05 -12.13 -4.56
C ILE A 199 -10.61 -11.67 -4.36
N THR A 200 -10.36 -11.03 -3.22
CA THR A 200 -9.01 -10.63 -2.78
C THR A 200 -8.39 -11.70 -1.87
N ALA A 201 -7.05 -11.77 -1.83
CA ALA A 201 -6.35 -12.64 -0.88
C ALA A 201 -6.67 -12.28 0.59
N VAL A 202 -6.93 -10.99 0.87
CA VAL A 202 -7.35 -10.51 2.19
C VAL A 202 -8.71 -11.09 2.54
N TRP A 203 -9.69 -11.03 1.63
CA TRP A 203 -11.01 -11.63 1.84
C TRP A 203 -10.92 -13.13 2.10
N LEU A 204 -10.14 -13.86 1.29
CA LEU A 204 -9.94 -15.31 1.48
C LEU A 204 -9.32 -15.60 2.86
N GLY A 205 -8.30 -14.84 3.25
CA GLY A 205 -7.65 -14.98 4.56
C GLY A 205 -8.61 -14.72 5.73
N VAL A 206 -9.48 -13.72 5.62
CA VAL A 206 -10.51 -13.44 6.64
C VAL A 206 -11.56 -14.54 6.68
N MET A 207 -12.02 -15.05 5.53
CA MET A 207 -12.96 -16.18 5.49
C MET A 207 -12.38 -17.42 6.14
N VAL A 208 -11.13 -17.79 5.80
CA VAL A 208 -10.41 -18.90 6.48
C VAL A 208 -10.29 -18.63 7.97
N GLY A 209 -9.94 -17.40 8.38
CA GLY A 209 -9.80 -17.01 9.78
C GLY A 209 -11.09 -17.15 10.58
N VAL A 210 -12.22 -16.64 10.08
CA VAL A 210 -13.53 -16.75 10.73
C VAL A 210 -13.99 -18.21 10.79
N ASN A 211 -13.78 -18.97 9.71
CA ASN A 211 -14.10 -20.40 9.65
C ASN A 211 -13.30 -21.21 10.69
N MET A 212 -12.00 -20.93 10.82
CA MET A 212 -11.12 -21.59 11.76
C MET A 212 -11.44 -21.24 13.23
N GLN A 213 -11.81 -19.98 13.51
CA GLN A 213 -12.35 -19.59 14.83
C GLN A 213 -13.63 -20.36 15.18
N THR A 214 -14.50 -20.59 14.20
CA THR A 214 -15.74 -21.36 14.38
C THR A 214 -15.42 -22.82 14.71
N SER A 215 -14.40 -23.39 14.05
CA SER A 215 -13.92 -24.75 14.29
C SER A 215 -13.43 -24.94 15.72
N PHE A 216 -12.75 -23.95 16.30
CA PHE A 216 -12.26 -23.97 17.69
C PHE A 216 -13.36 -24.00 18.76
N LEU A 217 -14.59 -23.64 18.39
CA LEU A 217 -15.77 -23.70 19.27
C LEU A 217 -16.57 -24.99 19.09
N THR A 218 -16.22 -25.85 18.13
CA THR A 218 -17.04 -27.02 17.77
C THR A 218 -16.45 -28.30 18.39
N PRO A 219 -17.26 -29.14 19.08
CA PRO A 219 -16.82 -30.48 19.51
C PRO A 219 -16.42 -31.34 18.31
N PRO A 220 -15.47 -32.28 18.42
CA PRO A 220 -15.00 -32.99 19.62
C PRO A 220 -13.82 -32.37 20.38
N PHE A 221 -13.07 -31.46 19.75
CA PHE A 221 -11.76 -31.01 20.24
C PHE A 221 -11.68 -29.52 20.61
N GLY A 222 -12.77 -28.75 20.43
CA GLY A 222 -12.83 -27.31 20.61
C GLY A 222 -12.08 -26.78 21.85
N PHE A 223 -10.84 -26.33 21.65
CA PHE A 223 -9.89 -26.01 22.71
C PHE A 223 -10.48 -25.01 23.71
N SER A 224 -11.19 -24.00 23.21
CA SER A 224 -11.87 -23.00 24.04
C SER A 224 -12.90 -23.61 24.98
N LEU A 225 -13.62 -24.66 24.55
CA LEU A 225 -14.58 -25.37 25.40
C LEU A 225 -13.89 -26.19 26.49
N PHE A 226 -12.73 -26.78 26.21
CA PHE A 226 -11.93 -27.49 27.22
C PHE A 226 -11.27 -26.54 28.22
N TYR A 227 -10.77 -25.38 27.77
CA TYR A 227 -10.29 -24.34 28.67
C TYR A 227 -11.42 -23.87 29.60
N LEU A 228 -12.62 -23.63 29.06
CA LEU A 228 -13.77 -23.28 29.88
C LEU A 228 -14.13 -24.39 30.85
N ARG A 229 -14.08 -25.65 30.43
CA ARG A 229 -14.32 -26.80 31.32
C ARG A 229 -13.30 -26.87 32.46
N GLY A 230 -12.04 -26.50 32.22
CA GLY A 230 -10.96 -26.48 33.21
C GLY A 230 -11.18 -25.46 34.35
N VAL A 231 -11.88 -24.36 34.07
CA VAL A 231 -12.23 -23.34 35.08
C VAL A 231 -13.68 -23.43 35.57
N ALA A 232 -14.53 -24.19 34.89
CA ALA A 232 -15.95 -24.31 35.23
C ALA A 232 -16.16 -25.12 36.53
N PRO A 233 -17.05 -24.66 37.44
CA PRO A 233 -17.36 -25.39 38.65
C PRO A 233 -17.99 -26.76 38.32
N PRO A 234 -17.84 -27.77 39.21
CA PRO A 234 -18.34 -29.13 38.97
C PRO A 234 -19.85 -29.24 38.70
N SER A 235 -20.62 -28.22 39.08
CA SER A 235 -22.07 -28.13 38.82
C SER A 235 -22.41 -27.96 37.34
N VAL A 236 -21.50 -27.44 36.52
CA VAL A 236 -21.71 -27.23 35.08
C VAL A 236 -21.25 -28.47 34.33
N ARG A 237 -22.21 -29.17 33.71
CA ARG A 237 -21.91 -30.37 32.90
C ARG A 237 -21.34 -29.96 31.54
N THR A 238 -20.44 -30.77 30.98
CA THR A 238 -19.87 -30.55 29.64
C THR A 238 -20.94 -30.41 28.56
N THR A 239 -22.05 -31.14 28.67
CA THR A 239 -23.20 -31.02 27.75
C THR A 239 -23.86 -29.64 27.79
N GLN A 240 -23.87 -28.97 28.95
CA GLN A 240 -24.39 -27.61 29.07
C GLN A 240 -23.44 -26.60 28.40
N ILE A 241 -22.13 -26.83 28.51
CA ILE A 241 -21.12 -26.02 27.79
C ILE A 241 -21.31 -26.17 26.28
N TYR A 242 -21.45 -27.39 25.78
CA TYR A 242 -21.62 -27.65 24.34
C TYR A 242 -22.92 -27.06 23.81
N ARG A 243 -24.03 -27.19 24.55
CA ARG A 243 -25.30 -26.56 24.17
C ARG A 243 -25.22 -25.04 24.14
N GLY A 244 -24.46 -24.43 25.06
CA GLY A 244 -24.18 -22.99 25.03
C GLY A 244 -23.34 -22.57 23.84
N ALA A 245 -22.34 -23.39 23.46
CA ALA A 245 -21.46 -23.11 22.33
C ALA A 245 -22.21 -23.04 20.98
N ILE A 246 -23.26 -23.84 20.78
CA ILE A 246 -24.07 -23.83 19.55
C ILE A 246 -24.58 -22.43 19.20
N ALA A 247 -25.02 -21.65 20.19
CA ALA A 247 -25.48 -20.27 19.94
C ALA A 247 -24.36 -19.39 19.38
N PHE A 248 -23.14 -19.53 19.88
CA PHE A 248 -21.97 -18.82 19.36
C PHE A 248 -21.56 -19.33 17.98
N ILE A 249 -21.60 -20.64 17.73
CA ILE A 249 -21.33 -21.22 16.41
C ILE A 249 -22.31 -20.65 15.37
N LEU A 250 -23.61 -20.59 15.68
CA LEU A 250 -24.61 -20.02 14.76
C LEU A 250 -24.34 -18.54 14.47
N LEU A 251 -23.93 -17.75 15.47
CA LEU A 251 -23.54 -16.36 15.26
C LEU A 251 -22.29 -16.25 14.37
N GLN A 252 -21.31 -17.15 14.53
CA GLN A 252 -20.13 -17.14 13.67
C GLN A 252 -20.42 -17.61 12.25
N LEU A 253 -21.32 -18.58 12.06
CA LEU A 253 -21.79 -18.96 10.71
C LEU A 253 -22.57 -17.82 10.04
N ALA A 254 -23.38 -17.08 10.81
CA ALA A 254 -24.04 -15.87 10.30
C ALA A 254 -23.01 -14.80 9.92
N GLY A 255 -21.99 -14.58 10.75
CA GLY A 255 -20.86 -13.69 10.44
C GLY A 255 -20.12 -14.12 9.17
N LEU A 256 -19.82 -15.41 9.04
CA LEU A 256 -19.18 -15.98 7.85
C LEU A 256 -20.03 -15.76 6.59
N ALA A 257 -21.35 -15.91 6.68
CA ALA A 257 -22.26 -15.63 5.57
C ALA A 257 -22.26 -14.13 5.20
N ILE A 258 -22.33 -13.22 6.18
CA ILE A 258 -22.31 -11.77 5.95
C ILE A 258 -21.01 -11.36 5.26
N VAL A 259 -19.87 -11.81 5.78
CA VAL A 259 -18.54 -11.53 5.21
C VAL A 259 -18.38 -12.19 3.84
N GLY A 260 -18.93 -13.39 3.66
CA GLY A 260 -18.93 -14.11 2.41
C GLY A 260 -19.64 -13.37 1.29
N PHE A 261 -20.82 -12.82 1.56
CA PHE A 261 -21.62 -12.09 0.55
C PHE A 261 -21.20 -10.64 0.36
N ASN A 262 -20.45 -10.04 1.30
CA ASN A 262 -19.99 -8.66 1.20
C ASN A 262 -18.46 -8.55 1.33
N PRO A 263 -17.70 -8.81 0.24
CA PRO A 263 -16.25 -8.64 0.24
C PRO A 263 -15.78 -7.21 0.52
N GLY A 264 -16.58 -6.20 0.14
CA GLY A 264 -16.27 -4.78 0.38
C GLY A 264 -16.09 -4.47 1.86
N LEU A 265 -16.87 -5.11 2.73
CA LEU A 265 -16.74 -4.99 4.19
C LEU A 265 -15.32 -5.37 4.68
N VAL A 266 -14.71 -6.39 4.08
CA VAL A 266 -13.38 -6.87 4.46
C VAL A 266 -12.28 -5.95 3.95
N ASN A 267 -12.43 -5.46 2.72
CA ASN A 267 -11.38 -4.66 2.07
C ASN A 267 -11.37 -3.19 2.54
N TYR A 268 -12.51 -2.66 3.00
CA TYR A 268 -12.65 -1.25 3.37
C TYR A 268 -11.73 -0.79 4.49
N LEU A 269 -11.78 -1.46 5.64
CA LEU A 269 -10.98 -1.04 6.79
C LEU A 269 -9.46 -1.10 6.52
N PRO A 270 -8.91 -2.18 5.90
CA PRO A 270 -7.52 -2.20 5.45
C PRO A 270 -7.18 -1.08 4.47
N ASN A 271 -8.01 -0.85 3.44
CA ASN A 271 -7.79 0.21 2.46
C ASN A 271 -7.78 1.59 3.11
N ARG A 272 -8.77 1.90 3.96
CA ARG A 272 -8.86 3.17 4.69
C ARG A 272 -7.62 3.38 5.56
N THR A 273 -7.30 2.40 6.41
CA THR A 273 -6.15 2.50 7.33
C THR A 273 -4.84 2.69 6.58
N TYR A 274 -4.68 2.01 5.43
CA TYR A 274 -3.49 2.13 4.58
C TYR A 274 -3.40 3.50 3.90
N LEU A 275 -4.50 3.97 3.29
CA LEU A 275 -4.53 5.23 2.54
C LEU A 275 -4.48 6.48 3.44
N THR A 276 -4.93 6.38 4.70
CA THR A 276 -4.79 7.46 5.69
C THR A 276 -3.47 7.41 6.46
N SER A 277 -2.62 6.40 6.23
CA SER A 277 -1.35 6.24 6.96
C SER A 277 -0.27 7.23 6.49
N GLU A 278 0.76 7.45 7.32
CA GLU A 278 1.93 8.23 6.90
C GLU A 278 2.73 7.54 5.77
N THR A 279 2.54 6.24 5.61
CA THR A 279 3.16 5.43 4.55
C THR A 279 2.27 5.29 3.31
N ALA A 280 1.20 6.09 3.21
CA ALA A 280 0.29 6.04 2.07
C ALA A 280 1.01 6.35 0.75
N PRO A 281 0.67 5.65 -0.34
CA PRO A 281 1.23 5.92 -1.66
C PRO A 281 0.77 7.28 -2.18
N PRO A 282 1.56 7.95 -3.02
CA PRO A 282 1.15 9.23 -3.61
C PRO A 282 -0.07 9.04 -4.54
N PRO A 283 -0.93 10.07 -4.68
CA PRO A 283 -2.11 10.05 -5.54
C PRO A 283 -1.80 9.68 -6.99
N GLN A 284 -0.59 9.95 -7.49
CA GLN A 284 -0.13 9.59 -8.84
C GLN A 284 -0.05 8.06 -9.10
N ASN A 285 -0.16 7.23 -8.07
CA ASN A 285 -0.12 5.77 -8.21
C ASN A 285 -1.20 5.29 -9.20
N PRO A 286 -0.84 4.52 -10.25
CA PRO A 286 -1.80 4.02 -11.24
C PRO A 286 -2.98 3.26 -10.64
N ARG A 287 -2.78 2.54 -9.52
CA ARG A 287 -3.83 1.76 -8.85
C ARG A 287 -4.90 2.59 -8.15
N LEU A 288 -4.67 3.88 -7.97
CA LEU A 288 -5.63 4.80 -7.33
C LEU A 288 -6.39 5.63 -8.36
N GLN A 289 -5.97 5.64 -9.62
CA GLN A 289 -6.42 6.64 -10.58
C GLN A 289 -7.90 6.54 -10.92
N GLU A 290 -8.41 5.37 -11.28
CA GLU A 290 -9.81 5.27 -11.70
C GLU A 290 -10.79 5.64 -10.57
N CYS A 291 -10.49 5.30 -9.30
CA CYS A 291 -11.28 5.74 -8.14
C CYS A 291 -11.08 7.21 -7.78
N LEU A 292 -9.86 7.74 -7.98
CA LEU A 292 -9.58 9.15 -7.75
C LEU A 292 -10.29 10.01 -8.81
N GLU A 293 -10.33 9.54 -10.05
CA GLU A 293 -11.04 10.17 -11.17
C GLU A 293 -12.55 10.22 -10.91
N GLU A 294 -13.13 9.12 -10.40
CA GLU A 294 -14.55 9.08 -10.01
C GLU A 294 -14.87 10.11 -8.91
N TYR A 295 -14.06 10.18 -7.85
CA TYR A 295 -14.19 11.23 -6.83
C TYR A 295 -13.98 12.65 -7.41
N MET A 296 -13.09 12.82 -8.39
CA MET A 296 -12.87 14.11 -9.04
C MET A 296 -14.03 14.51 -9.94
N ALA A 297 -14.71 13.58 -10.60
CA ALA A 297 -15.91 13.86 -11.39
C ALA A 297 -17.00 14.46 -10.50
N ASP A 298 -17.31 13.82 -9.37
CA ASP A 298 -18.26 14.33 -8.37
C ASP A 298 -17.83 15.72 -7.84
N TYR A 299 -16.53 15.88 -7.57
CA TYR A 299 -15.99 17.17 -7.11
C TYR A 299 -16.18 18.28 -8.16
N TYR A 300 -15.96 17.99 -9.44
CA TYR A 300 -16.11 18.95 -10.53
C TYR A 300 -17.58 19.33 -10.73
N ASP A 301 -18.51 18.38 -10.68
CA ASP A 301 -19.95 18.65 -10.79
C ASP A 301 -20.43 19.68 -9.75
N GLU A 302 -19.89 19.63 -8.53
CA GLU A 302 -20.25 20.56 -7.47
C GLU A 302 -19.49 21.91 -7.54
N ASN A 303 -18.26 21.92 -8.06
CA ASN A 303 -17.33 23.05 -7.92
C ASN A 303 -16.91 23.71 -9.25
N GLU A 304 -17.39 23.24 -10.39
CA GLU A 304 -16.98 23.72 -11.72
C GLU A 304 -17.08 25.24 -11.84
N ALA A 305 -18.22 25.84 -11.47
CA ALA A 305 -18.42 27.28 -11.59
C ALA A 305 -17.39 28.09 -10.79
N ARG A 306 -17.03 27.61 -9.59
CA ARG A 306 -16.02 28.23 -8.72
C ARG A 306 -14.62 28.10 -9.33
N LEU A 307 -14.29 26.92 -9.87
CA LEU A 307 -13.00 26.67 -10.51
C LEU A 307 -12.83 27.52 -11.76
N ARG A 308 -13.83 27.56 -12.65
CA ARG A 308 -13.83 28.40 -13.87
C ARG A 308 -13.66 29.87 -13.53
N GLN A 309 -14.41 30.39 -12.56
CA GLN A 309 -14.27 31.78 -12.13
C GLN A 309 -12.86 32.09 -11.61
N GLY A 310 -12.26 31.15 -10.86
CA GLY A 310 -10.88 31.29 -10.38
C GLY A 310 -9.86 31.34 -11.51
N ILE A 311 -10.01 30.48 -12.53
CA ILE A 311 -9.14 30.44 -13.70
C ILE A 311 -9.27 31.72 -14.54
N GLU A 312 -10.50 32.17 -14.82
CA GLU A 312 -10.78 33.40 -15.57
C GLU A 312 -10.22 34.65 -14.86
N SER A 313 -10.34 34.70 -13.53
CA SER A 313 -9.75 35.77 -12.72
C SER A 313 -8.24 35.85 -12.91
N MET A 314 -7.55 34.70 -12.97
CA MET A 314 -6.10 34.64 -13.20
C MET A 314 -5.70 35.02 -14.62
N GLN A 315 -6.48 34.62 -15.64
CA GLN A 315 -6.24 35.01 -17.03
C GLN A 315 -6.31 36.53 -17.25
N SER A 316 -7.03 37.26 -16.40
CA SER A 316 -7.16 38.72 -16.50
C SER A 316 -5.98 39.51 -15.92
N LEU A 317 -4.99 38.84 -15.31
CA LEU A 317 -3.85 39.50 -14.66
C LEU A 317 -2.82 40.00 -15.67
N ASP A 318 -2.15 41.09 -15.29
CA ASP A 318 -0.98 41.56 -16.02
C ASP A 318 0.23 40.67 -15.72
N LEU A 319 0.69 39.93 -16.74
CA LEU A 319 1.84 39.01 -16.67
C LEU A 319 3.12 39.63 -17.24
N SER A 320 3.16 40.96 -17.46
CA SER A 320 4.32 41.66 -18.02
C SER A 320 5.58 41.56 -17.17
N SER A 321 5.46 41.28 -15.87
CA SER A 321 6.60 41.07 -14.97
C SER A 321 7.29 39.72 -15.15
N LEU A 322 6.70 38.78 -15.90
CA LEU A 322 7.27 37.45 -16.15
C LEU A 322 8.09 37.43 -17.45
N PRO A 323 9.19 36.67 -17.50
CA PRO A 323 9.87 36.30 -18.73
C PRO A 323 8.93 35.58 -19.72
N ASP A 324 9.21 35.68 -21.02
CA ASP A 324 8.32 35.16 -22.08
C ASP A 324 8.06 33.65 -21.96
N ASN A 325 9.08 32.85 -21.61
CA ASN A 325 8.93 31.40 -21.40
C ASN A 325 7.97 31.08 -20.23
N LYS A 326 8.14 31.73 -19.07
CA LYS A 326 7.28 31.52 -17.90
C LYS A 326 5.86 32.03 -18.12
N ARG A 327 5.72 33.09 -18.92
CA ARG A 327 4.41 33.61 -19.34
C ARG A 327 3.68 32.60 -20.21
N GLU A 328 4.33 32.05 -21.24
CA GLU A 328 3.76 31.05 -22.14
C GLU A 328 3.36 29.77 -21.38
N GLU A 329 4.23 29.28 -20.49
CA GLU A 329 3.93 28.12 -19.63
C GLU A 329 2.68 28.35 -18.75
N LEU A 330 2.57 29.54 -18.14
CA LEU A 330 1.43 29.89 -17.30
C LEU A 330 0.13 30.07 -18.11
N GLU A 331 0.21 30.68 -19.30
CA GLU A 331 -0.94 30.81 -20.21
C GLU A 331 -1.45 29.44 -20.69
N GLN A 332 -0.54 28.53 -21.06
CA GLN A 332 -0.89 27.15 -21.42
C GLN A 332 -1.51 26.40 -20.23
N SER A 333 -1.03 26.62 -19.00
CA SER A 333 -1.61 26.07 -17.79
C SER A 333 -3.08 26.48 -17.60
N PHE A 334 -3.44 27.74 -17.86
CA PHE A 334 -4.84 28.19 -17.76
C PHE A 334 -5.74 27.52 -18.81
N ILE A 335 -5.24 27.34 -20.03
CA ILE A 335 -5.97 26.64 -21.10
C ILE A 335 -6.19 25.18 -20.71
N ALA A 336 -5.15 24.50 -20.23
CA ALA A 336 -5.24 23.12 -19.75
C ALA A 336 -6.19 22.99 -18.55
N ALA A 337 -6.18 23.94 -17.62
CA ALA A 337 -7.09 23.95 -16.48
C ALA A 337 -8.57 24.01 -16.91
N LEU A 338 -8.91 24.81 -17.94
CA LEU A 338 -10.26 24.86 -18.50
C LEU A 338 -10.61 23.62 -19.33
N ASP A 339 -9.64 23.05 -20.05
CA ASP A 339 -9.83 21.82 -20.84
C ASP A 339 -10.07 20.59 -19.95
N THR A 340 -9.71 20.66 -18.65
CA THR A 340 -9.90 19.57 -17.69
C THR A 340 -11.35 19.08 -17.63
N PHE A 341 -12.33 19.99 -17.68
CA PHE A 341 -13.75 19.63 -17.64
C PHE A 341 -14.17 18.85 -18.88
N GLN A 342 -13.76 19.32 -20.07
CA GLN A 342 -14.00 18.58 -21.31
C GLN A 342 -13.31 17.22 -21.31
N LYS A 343 -12.10 17.13 -20.76
CA LYS A 343 -11.38 15.85 -20.64
C LYS A 343 -12.07 14.88 -19.67
N MET A 344 -12.78 15.38 -18.66
CA MET A 344 -13.63 14.55 -17.80
C MET A 344 -14.86 14.05 -18.56
N ASP A 345 -15.55 14.93 -19.29
CA ASP A 345 -16.68 14.53 -20.16
C ASP A 345 -16.27 13.47 -21.21
N ASP A 346 -15.05 13.58 -21.74
CA ASP A 346 -14.48 12.61 -22.67
C ASP A 346 -14.28 11.23 -22.00
N ILE A 347 -13.89 11.19 -20.72
CA ILE A 347 -13.79 9.95 -19.93
C ILE A 347 -15.19 9.35 -19.73
N ASP A 348 -16.17 10.15 -19.32
CA ASP A 348 -17.52 9.67 -19.05
C ASP A 348 -18.18 9.12 -20.31
N THR A 349 -18.05 9.84 -21.42
CA THR A 349 -18.54 9.40 -22.74
C THR A 349 -17.89 8.08 -23.14
N ALA A 350 -16.58 7.93 -22.95
CA ALA A 350 -15.87 6.71 -23.31
C ALA A 350 -16.22 5.54 -22.36
N SER A 351 -16.36 5.79 -21.05
CA SER A 351 -16.75 4.79 -20.06
C SER A 351 -18.18 4.29 -20.32
N LEU A 352 -19.12 5.20 -20.57
CA LEU A 352 -20.50 4.85 -20.94
C LEU A 352 -20.56 4.02 -22.22
N ALA A 353 -19.70 4.29 -23.21
CA ALA A 353 -19.64 3.50 -24.43
C ALA A 353 -19.15 2.06 -24.18
N VAL A 354 -18.17 1.88 -23.28
CA VAL A 354 -17.71 0.55 -22.84
C VAL A 354 -18.83 -0.16 -22.07
N ASP A 355 -19.42 0.50 -21.09
CA ASP A 355 -20.46 -0.07 -20.21
C ASP A 355 -21.74 -0.42 -20.99
N ALA A 356 -22.08 0.35 -22.03
CA ALA A 356 -23.20 0.04 -22.93
C ALA A 356 -22.96 -1.21 -23.78
N TYR A 357 -21.70 -1.51 -24.12
CA TYR A 357 -21.35 -2.69 -24.92
C TYR A 357 -21.09 -3.95 -24.07
N MET A 358 -20.79 -3.79 -22.78
CA MET A 358 -20.51 -4.90 -21.85
C MET A 358 -21.59 -5.99 -21.79
N PRO A 359 -22.91 -5.70 -21.79
CA PRO A 359 -23.95 -6.73 -21.74
C PRO A 359 -23.95 -7.69 -22.94
N GLU A 360 -23.57 -7.19 -24.12
CA GLU A 360 -23.47 -8.00 -25.35
C GLU A 360 -22.15 -8.77 -25.41
N TYR A 361 -21.05 -8.13 -25.02
CA TYR A 361 -19.71 -8.72 -25.10
C TYR A 361 -19.43 -9.76 -24.00
N ARG A 362 -19.85 -9.53 -22.76
CA ARG A 362 -19.50 -10.40 -21.61
C ARG A 362 -19.92 -11.86 -21.79
N PRO A 363 -21.14 -12.20 -22.25
CA PRO A 363 -21.54 -13.60 -22.44
C PRO A 363 -20.68 -14.32 -23.49
N ILE A 364 -20.44 -13.67 -24.64
CA ILE A 364 -19.61 -14.21 -25.72
C ILE A 364 -18.18 -14.39 -25.21
N HIS A 365 -17.63 -13.37 -24.54
CA HIS A 365 -16.31 -13.42 -23.95
C HIS A 365 -16.15 -14.59 -22.97
N ARG A 366 -17.05 -14.72 -22.00
CA ARG A 366 -16.97 -15.81 -21.00
C ARG A 366 -17.07 -17.18 -21.65
N HIS A 367 -17.97 -17.34 -22.62
CA HIS A 367 -18.10 -18.60 -23.36
C HIS A 367 -16.84 -18.94 -24.15
N VAL A 368 -16.31 -18.00 -24.93
CA VAL A 368 -15.09 -18.24 -25.71
C VAL A 368 -13.88 -18.49 -24.81
N ARG A 369 -13.77 -17.78 -23.67
CA ARG A 369 -12.69 -18.01 -22.71
C ARG A 369 -12.80 -19.35 -22.00
N SER A 370 -14.00 -19.81 -21.63
CA SER A 370 -14.17 -21.15 -21.09
C SER A 370 -13.80 -22.22 -22.12
N THR A 371 -14.28 -22.07 -23.36
CA THR A 371 -13.93 -22.99 -24.47
C THR A 371 -12.43 -22.99 -24.74
N GLN A 372 -11.77 -21.84 -24.75
CA GLN A 372 -10.31 -21.77 -24.91
C GLN A 372 -9.55 -22.39 -23.74
N ALA A 373 -10.05 -22.27 -22.52
CA ALA A 373 -9.46 -22.93 -21.36
C ALA A 373 -9.58 -24.46 -21.47
N GLU A 374 -10.73 -24.98 -21.91
CA GLU A 374 -10.94 -26.40 -22.20
C GLU A 374 -10.04 -26.90 -23.33
N ILE A 375 -9.91 -26.14 -24.42
CA ILE A 375 -8.99 -26.47 -25.52
C ILE A 375 -7.55 -26.57 -25.01
N ARG A 376 -7.08 -25.61 -24.20
CA ARG A 376 -5.72 -25.67 -23.61
C ARG A 376 -5.52 -26.88 -22.70
N LYS A 377 -6.56 -27.29 -21.97
CA LYS A 377 -6.51 -28.49 -21.14
C LYS A 377 -6.34 -29.73 -22.02
N ILE A 378 -7.16 -29.87 -23.06
CA ILE A 378 -7.08 -30.99 -24.01
C ILE A 378 -5.73 -30.97 -24.75
N GLU A 379 -5.18 -29.81 -25.09
CA GLU A 379 -3.84 -29.71 -25.67
C GLU A 379 -2.75 -30.24 -24.73
N GLY A 380 -2.86 -29.96 -23.44
CA GLY A 380 -1.99 -30.55 -22.40
C GLY A 380 -2.12 -32.07 -22.33
N GLU A 381 -3.35 -32.59 -22.29
CA GLU A 381 -3.62 -34.04 -22.28
C GLU A 381 -3.08 -34.73 -23.55
N ILE A 382 -3.22 -34.11 -24.72
CA ILE A 382 -2.65 -34.59 -25.98
C ILE A 382 -1.12 -34.64 -25.89
N GLU A 383 -0.48 -33.61 -25.32
CA GLU A 383 0.97 -33.57 -25.17
C GLU A 383 1.46 -34.68 -24.23
N GLU A 384 0.77 -34.91 -23.11
CA GLU A 384 1.08 -35.99 -22.16
C GLU A 384 0.93 -37.38 -22.82
N GLU A 385 -0.16 -37.61 -23.54
CA GLU A 385 -0.37 -38.88 -24.25
C GLU A 385 0.64 -39.09 -25.39
N GLN A 386 1.06 -38.02 -26.07
CA GLN A 386 2.16 -38.08 -27.04
C GLN A 386 3.49 -38.44 -26.39
N GLN A 387 3.79 -37.89 -25.22
CA GLN A 387 4.99 -38.24 -24.46
C GLN A 387 4.95 -39.71 -24.01
N MET A 388 3.80 -40.19 -23.52
CA MET A 388 3.54 -41.59 -23.18
C MET A 388 3.73 -42.51 -24.38
N LEU A 389 3.15 -42.16 -25.53
CA LEU A 389 3.32 -42.91 -26.78
C LEU A 389 4.81 -43.04 -27.16
N ASN A 390 5.56 -41.94 -27.06
CA ASN A 390 6.99 -41.93 -27.34
C ASN A 390 7.79 -42.81 -26.38
N LEU A 391 7.46 -42.79 -25.08
CA LEU A 391 8.06 -43.65 -24.05
C LEU A 391 7.79 -45.13 -24.30
N GLU A 392 6.52 -45.50 -24.49
CA GLU A 392 6.09 -46.88 -24.72
C GLU A 392 6.66 -47.46 -26.02
N THR A 393 6.79 -46.61 -27.05
CA THR A 393 7.44 -46.99 -28.32
C THR A 393 8.93 -47.30 -28.10
N ARG A 394 9.62 -46.53 -27.24
CA ARG A 394 11.05 -46.78 -26.92
C ARG A 394 11.26 -48.04 -26.09
N ILE A 395 10.30 -48.39 -25.22
CA ILE A 395 10.38 -49.56 -24.32
C ILE A 395 10.00 -50.85 -25.07
N GLY A 396 9.40 -50.75 -26.26
CA GLY A 396 9.01 -51.91 -27.07
C GLY A 396 7.75 -52.60 -26.56
N SER A 397 6.81 -51.82 -26.03
CA SER A 397 5.53 -52.31 -25.48
C SER A 397 4.61 -52.91 -26.53
N SER A 398 3.57 -53.63 -26.08
CA SER A 398 2.65 -54.34 -26.97
C SER A 398 1.92 -53.42 -27.95
N GLU A 399 1.72 -53.89 -29.17
CA GLU A 399 1.07 -53.11 -30.24
C GLU A 399 -0.39 -52.75 -29.92
N SER A 400 -1.04 -53.52 -29.04
CA SER A 400 -2.36 -53.18 -28.49
C SER A 400 -2.34 -51.90 -27.63
N ARG A 401 -1.30 -51.72 -26.81
CA ARG A 401 -1.14 -50.54 -25.94
C ARG A 401 -0.82 -49.29 -26.76
N LEU A 402 0.03 -49.41 -27.76
CA LEU A 402 0.32 -48.31 -28.70
C LEU A 402 -0.92 -47.89 -29.50
N ARG A 403 -1.79 -48.83 -29.90
CA ARG A 403 -3.07 -48.52 -30.55
C ARG A 403 -4.05 -47.81 -29.61
N GLN A 404 -4.08 -48.20 -28.34
CA GLN A 404 -4.94 -47.54 -27.34
C GLN A 404 -4.56 -46.06 -27.19
N ILE A 405 -3.27 -45.77 -26.93
CA ILE A 405 -2.79 -44.40 -26.75
C ILE A 405 -3.03 -43.54 -28.00
N ARG A 406 -2.81 -44.10 -29.20
CA ARG A 406 -3.14 -43.39 -30.45
C ARG A 406 -4.63 -43.11 -30.58
N GLY A 407 -5.49 -44.05 -30.20
CA GLY A 407 -6.94 -43.85 -30.21
C GLY A 407 -7.40 -42.79 -29.20
N GLU A 408 -6.76 -42.71 -28.03
CA GLU A 408 -6.99 -41.65 -27.04
C GLU A 408 -6.58 -40.28 -27.59
N ILE A 409 -5.41 -40.17 -28.22
CA ILE A 409 -4.96 -38.93 -28.90
C ILE A 409 -5.95 -38.52 -30.00
N GLU A 410 -6.39 -39.45 -30.85
CA GLU A 410 -7.37 -39.18 -31.91
C GLU A 410 -8.72 -38.70 -31.33
N ALA A 411 -9.17 -39.30 -30.23
CA ALA A 411 -10.39 -38.89 -29.55
C ALA A 411 -10.27 -37.48 -28.95
N LEU A 412 -9.14 -37.16 -28.30
CA LEU A 412 -8.86 -35.83 -27.77
C LEU A 412 -8.75 -34.78 -28.89
N GLN A 413 -8.12 -35.13 -30.01
CA GLN A 413 -8.06 -34.27 -31.20
C GLN A 413 -9.46 -33.98 -31.75
N ALA A 414 -10.33 -34.99 -31.84
CA ALA A 414 -11.71 -34.80 -32.27
C ALA A 414 -12.51 -33.89 -31.31
N GLN A 415 -12.32 -34.03 -30.00
CA GLN A 415 -12.94 -33.16 -29.00
C GLN A 415 -12.45 -31.71 -29.13
N LYS A 416 -11.14 -31.51 -29.30
CA LYS A 416 -10.56 -30.19 -29.55
C LYS A 416 -11.19 -29.53 -30.78
N THR A 417 -11.28 -30.24 -31.91
CA THR A 417 -11.88 -29.69 -33.13
C THR A 417 -13.36 -29.33 -32.92
N ALA A 418 -14.12 -30.17 -32.22
CA ALA A 418 -15.53 -29.87 -31.91
C ALA A 418 -15.68 -28.61 -31.03
N LEU A 419 -14.76 -28.38 -30.08
CA LEU A 419 -14.74 -27.16 -29.28
C LEU A 419 -14.32 -25.93 -30.09
N GLU A 420 -13.34 -26.05 -30.99
CA GLU A 420 -12.95 -24.95 -31.89
C GLU A 420 -14.12 -24.51 -32.79
N GLU A 421 -14.91 -25.47 -33.28
CA GLU A 421 -16.13 -25.20 -34.07
C GLU A 421 -17.27 -24.58 -33.26
N SER A 422 -17.27 -24.73 -31.93
CA SER A 422 -18.28 -24.13 -31.05
C SER A 422 -18.08 -22.63 -30.82
N ILE A 423 -16.91 -22.09 -31.19
CA ILE A 423 -16.60 -20.66 -31.03
C ILE A 423 -17.49 -19.85 -32.00
N PRO A 424 -18.30 -18.88 -31.51
CA PRO A 424 -19.16 -18.06 -32.35
C PRO A 424 -18.37 -17.30 -33.42
N SER A 425 -18.89 -17.23 -34.65
CA SER A 425 -18.25 -16.49 -35.75
C SER A 425 -18.12 -14.99 -35.49
N GLU A 426 -19.03 -14.44 -34.68
CA GLU A 426 -19.04 -13.02 -34.25
C GLU A 426 -17.96 -12.67 -33.22
N TRP A 427 -17.24 -13.65 -32.67
CA TRP A 427 -16.24 -13.42 -31.61
C TRP A 427 -15.14 -12.43 -32.02
N GLN A 428 -14.61 -12.55 -33.24
CA GLN A 428 -13.52 -11.70 -33.69
C GLN A 428 -13.96 -10.24 -33.79
N ASP A 429 -15.09 -9.99 -34.45
CA ASP A 429 -15.67 -8.67 -34.61
C ASP A 429 -16.04 -8.05 -33.25
N ALA A 430 -16.66 -8.85 -32.37
CA ALA A 430 -17.04 -8.40 -31.03
C ALA A 430 -15.82 -8.01 -30.16
N ARG A 431 -14.75 -8.80 -30.23
CA ARG A 431 -13.50 -8.51 -29.52
C ARG A 431 -12.81 -7.28 -30.07
N GLU A 432 -12.76 -7.10 -31.38
CA GLU A 432 -12.16 -5.92 -32.01
C GLU A 432 -12.93 -4.64 -31.64
N GLN A 433 -14.26 -4.70 -31.63
CA GLN A 433 -15.12 -3.60 -31.17
C GLN A 433 -14.85 -3.25 -29.71
N PHE A 434 -14.81 -4.25 -28.81
CA PHE A 434 -14.49 -4.01 -27.40
C PHE A 434 -13.09 -3.39 -27.24
N GLN A 435 -12.08 -3.92 -27.93
CA GLN A 435 -10.71 -3.40 -27.87
C GLN A 435 -10.63 -1.94 -28.31
N LYS A 436 -11.38 -1.55 -29.35
CA LYS A 436 -11.46 -0.15 -29.80
C LYS A 436 -12.07 0.76 -28.74
N LEU A 437 -13.17 0.34 -28.11
CA LEU A 437 -13.83 1.11 -27.04
C LEU A 437 -12.93 1.22 -25.80
N ALA A 438 -12.35 0.11 -25.36
CA ALA A 438 -11.43 0.06 -24.22
C ALA A 438 -10.17 0.91 -24.44
N LEU A 439 -9.62 0.91 -25.67
CA LEU A 439 -8.49 1.77 -26.04
C LEU A 439 -8.90 3.25 -26.02
N GLY A 440 -10.12 3.57 -26.46
CA GLY A 440 -10.71 4.91 -26.36
C GLY A 440 -10.78 5.41 -24.92
N GLU A 441 -11.40 4.63 -24.02
CA GLU A 441 -11.48 4.94 -22.58
C GLU A 441 -10.09 5.15 -21.97
N LYS A 442 -9.15 4.24 -22.24
CA LYS A 442 -7.77 4.35 -21.76
C LYS A 442 -7.08 5.62 -22.26
N THR A 443 -7.31 6.00 -23.51
CA THR A 443 -6.71 7.20 -24.11
C THR A 443 -7.28 8.47 -23.48
N ALA A 444 -8.61 8.54 -23.30
CA ALA A 444 -9.27 9.66 -22.63
C ALA A 444 -8.72 9.86 -21.20
N ARG A 445 -8.62 8.78 -20.40
CA ARG A 445 -8.03 8.83 -19.05
C ARG A 445 -6.58 9.29 -19.08
N LEU A 446 -5.75 8.80 -20.01
CA LEU A 446 -4.36 9.24 -20.13
C LEU A 446 -4.23 10.73 -20.53
N GLN A 447 -5.11 11.22 -21.40
CA GLN A 447 -5.13 12.62 -21.81
C GLN A 447 -5.55 13.52 -20.63
N TYR A 448 -6.61 13.16 -19.90
CA TYR A 448 -7.00 13.84 -18.67
C TYR A 448 -5.84 13.93 -17.67
N ARG A 449 -5.19 12.80 -17.36
CA ARG A 449 -4.07 12.74 -16.40
C ARG A 449 -2.93 13.67 -16.79
N ARG A 450 -2.54 13.68 -18.06
CA ARG A 450 -1.48 14.58 -18.56
C ARG A 450 -1.92 16.03 -18.53
N ASN A 451 -3.19 16.30 -18.85
CA ASN A 451 -3.74 17.63 -18.88
C ASN A 451 -3.78 18.26 -17.47
N VAL A 452 -4.27 17.53 -16.46
CA VAL A 452 -4.33 18.05 -15.08
C VAL A 452 -2.94 18.25 -14.47
N ASP A 453 -2.00 17.33 -14.75
CA ASP A 453 -0.61 17.47 -14.32
C ASP A 453 0.01 18.73 -14.96
N GLY A 454 -0.14 18.91 -16.28
CA GLY A 454 0.35 20.08 -17.02
C GLY A 454 -0.37 21.39 -16.70
N ALA A 455 -1.61 21.33 -16.20
CA ALA A 455 -2.33 22.51 -15.74
C ALA A 455 -1.82 23.00 -14.38
N TYR A 456 -1.39 22.10 -13.48
CA TYR A 456 -0.99 22.47 -12.12
C TYR A 456 0.52 22.68 -11.95
N GLU A 457 1.35 21.88 -12.65
CA GLU A 457 2.82 21.91 -12.48
C GLU A 457 3.44 23.31 -12.72
N PRO A 458 3.13 24.04 -13.81
CA PRO A 458 3.69 25.39 -14.03
C PRO A 458 3.29 26.40 -12.95
N VAL A 459 2.08 26.29 -12.42
CA VAL A 459 1.57 27.18 -11.35
C VAL A 459 2.34 26.92 -10.06
N ASN A 460 2.51 25.65 -9.69
CA ASN A 460 3.21 25.24 -8.48
C ASN A 460 4.70 25.59 -8.55
N GLU A 461 5.35 25.34 -9.69
CA GLU A 461 6.74 25.71 -9.94
C GLU A 461 6.94 27.22 -9.84
N LEU A 462 6.13 28.01 -10.55
CA LEU A 462 6.23 29.47 -10.48
C LEU A 462 6.00 29.98 -9.06
N ASN A 463 5.03 29.43 -8.34
CA ASN A 463 4.76 29.84 -6.95
C ASN A 463 5.97 29.57 -6.03
N ARG A 464 6.65 28.43 -6.19
CA ARG A 464 7.89 28.12 -5.47
C ARG A 464 9.04 29.06 -5.83
N LEU A 465 9.21 29.37 -7.12
CA LEU A 465 10.24 30.30 -7.58
C LEU A 465 10.08 31.69 -6.98
N LEU A 466 8.83 32.19 -6.94
CA LEU A 466 8.51 33.49 -6.36
C LEU A 466 8.67 33.51 -4.83
N ALA A 467 8.36 32.40 -4.15
CA ALA A 467 8.57 32.27 -2.71
C ALA A 467 10.06 32.40 -2.31
N GLN A 468 10.98 32.01 -3.20
CA GLN A 468 12.43 32.09 -2.98
C GLN A 468 13.05 33.44 -3.37
N ALA A 469 12.26 34.42 -3.83
CA ALA A 469 12.79 35.67 -4.40
C ALA A 469 13.64 36.48 -3.40
N GLU A 470 13.18 36.65 -2.15
CA GLU A 470 13.93 37.42 -1.13
C GLU A 470 15.15 36.65 -0.61
N ASP A 471 15.09 35.32 -0.52
CA ASP A 471 16.24 34.49 -0.16
C ASP A 471 17.34 34.56 -1.23
N LEU A 472 16.95 34.68 -2.51
CA LEU A 472 17.88 34.88 -3.60
C LEU A 472 18.55 36.26 -3.50
N VAL A 473 17.81 37.33 -3.18
CA VAL A 473 18.41 38.66 -2.94
C VAL A 473 19.46 38.63 -1.83
N ALA A 474 19.25 37.84 -0.77
CA ALA A 474 20.13 37.79 0.39
C ALA A 474 21.56 37.27 0.10
N ILE A 475 21.78 36.59 -1.03
CA ILE A 475 23.11 36.09 -1.41
C ILE A 475 23.91 37.05 -2.30
N GLU A 476 23.32 38.16 -2.79
CA GLU A 476 23.96 39.07 -3.75
C GLU A 476 25.33 39.60 -3.26
N ASP A 477 25.41 40.07 -2.01
CA ASP A 477 26.64 40.63 -1.46
C ASP A 477 27.81 39.63 -1.47
N ARG A 478 27.51 38.34 -1.26
CA ARG A 478 28.50 37.26 -1.32
C ARG A 478 28.99 37.03 -2.74
N LEU A 479 28.10 37.11 -3.73
CA LEU A 479 28.45 36.92 -5.14
C LEU A 479 29.32 38.09 -5.66
N VAL A 480 28.98 39.32 -5.28
CA VAL A 480 29.74 40.51 -5.69
C VAL A 480 31.14 40.51 -5.06
N ALA A 481 31.28 40.02 -3.82
CA ALA A 481 32.58 39.89 -3.15
C ALA A 481 33.55 38.94 -3.87
N LEU A 482 33.07 38.04 -4.74
CA LEU A 482 33.94 37.15 -5.53
C LEU A 482 34.82 37.91 -6.53
N ARG A 483 34.48 39.16 -6.88
CA ARG A 483 35.33 40.00 -7.75
C ARG A 483 36.70 40.24 -7.13
N ASP A 484 36.76 40.41 -5.82
CA ASP A 484 38.02 40.62 -5.11
C ASP A 484 38.81 39.31 -5.00
N VAL A 485 38.13 38.19 -4.79
CA VAL A 485 38.72 36.84 -4.73
C VAL A 485 39.38 36.46 -6.06
N VAL A 486 38.68 36.66 -7.19
CA VAL A 486 39.20 36.38 -8.55
C VAL A 486 40.44 37.22 -8.89
N ARG A 487 40.55 38.44 -8.35
CA ARG A 487 41.66 39.36 -8.62
C ARG A 487 42.84 39.21 -7.65
N GLY A 488 42.58 38.85 -6.39
CA GLY A 488 43.57 38.91 -5.30
C GLY A 488 44.17 37.58 -4.87
N ASP A 489 43.40 36.48 -4.89
CA ASP A 489 43.77 35.25 -4.20
C ASP A 489 44.56 34.24 -5.06
N SER A 490 45.05 33.17 -4.43
CA SER A 490 45.69 32.03 -5.12
C SER A 490 44.65 31.16 -5.82
N GLY A 491 45.02 30.50 -6.93
CA GLY A 491 44.08 29.69 -7.72
C GLY A 491 43.33 28.62 -6.91
N ASP A 492 44.02 27.95 -5.97
CA ASP A 492 43.39 26.95 -5.09
C ASP A 492 42.35 27.55 -4.14
N ALA A 493 42.60 28.75 -3.60
CA ALA A 493 41.65 29.45 -2.73
C ALA A 493 40.41 29.88 -3.51
N VAL A 494 40.58 30.40 -4.73
CA VAL A 494 39.48 30.76 -5.64
C VAL A 494 38.61 29.53 -5.93
N VAL A 495 39.22 28.37 -6.20
CA VAL A 495 38.47 27.14 -6.50
C VAL A 495 37.60 26.67 -5.33
N GLU A 496 38.09 26.76 -4.09
CA GLU A 496 37.31 26.39 -2.90
C GLU A 496 36.17 27.38 -2.61
N THR A 497 36.43 28.69 -2.66
CA THR A 497 35.37 29.70 -2.43
C THR A 497 34.26 29.62 -3.48
N PHE A 498 34.58 29.32 -4.74
CA PHE A 498 33.57 29.09 -5.78
C PHE A 498 32.80 27.78 -5.56
N LYS A 499 33.42 26.71 -5.04
CA LYS A 499 32.68 25.49 -4.67
C LYS A 499 31.67 25.76 -3.56
N GLU A 500 32.06 26.51 -2.53
CA GLU A 500 31.16 26.91 -1.44
C GLU A 500 30.00 27.76 -1.98
N THR A 501 30.29 28.73 -2.85
CA THR A 501 29.26 29.56 -3.46
C THR A 501 28.33 28.76 -4.38
N GLU A 502 28.86 27.84 -5.19
CA GLU A 502 28.07 26.92 -6.02
C GLU A 502 27.12 26.05 -5.19
N SER A 503 27.50 25.71 -3.95
CA SER A 503 26.65 24.95 -3.05
C SER A 503 25.45 25.76 -2.55
N LEU A 504 25.55 27.08 -2.44
CA LEU A 504 24.40 27.93 -2.06
C LEU A 504 23.28 27.85 -3.11
N PHE A 505 23.63 27.68 -4.38
CA PHE A 505 22.65 27.54 -5.47
C PHE A 505 21.92 26.18 -5.46
N SER A 506 22.30 25.19 -4.63
CA SER A 506 21.59 23.91 -4.61
C SER A 506 20.18 23.99 -4.02
N ASP A 507 19.93 25.02 -3.22
CA ASP A 507 18.68 25.16 -2.46
C ASP A 507 17.62 25.97 -3.22
N PHE A 508 17.99 26.53 -4.38
CA PHE A 508 17.12 27.36 -5.22
C PHE A 508 16.64 26.60 -6.45
N ASP A 509 15.37 26.81 -6.81
CA ASP A 509 14.75 26.23 -7.99
C ASP A 509 15.09 27.05 -9.25
N ASP A 510 15.27 26.36 -10.37
CA ASP A 510 15.49 26.93 -11.72
C ASP A 510 16.65 27.95 -11.82
N VAL A 511 17.77 27.70 -11.12
CA VAL A 511 19.01 28.51 -11.19
C VAL A 511 20.20 27.76 -11.81
N SER A 512 19.93 26.69 -12.54
CA SER A 512 20.96 25.79 -13.06
C SER A 512 21.93 26.47 -14.04
N ASP A 513 21.44 27.40 -14.85
CA ASP A 513 22.25 28.18 -15.78
C ASP A 513 23.18 29.16 -15.06
N ILE A 514 22.70 29.80 -14.00
CA ILE A 514 23.50 30.68 -13.13
C ILE A 514 24.62 29.85 -12.51
N ARG A 515 24.28 28.71 -11.88
CA ARG A 515 25.26 27.79 -11.29
C ARG A 515 26.30 27.32 -12.32
N SER A 516 25.86 27.03 -13.54
CA SER A 516 26.73 26.65 -14.66
C SER A 516 27.71 27.78 -15.03
N ALA A 517 27.27 29.04 -15.04
CA ALA A 517 28.12 30.19 -15.30
C ALA A 517 29.21 30.34 -14.23
N PHE A 518 28.88 30.25 -12.94
CA PHE A 518 29.88 30.27 -11.86
C PHE A 518 30.86 29.08 -11.94
N SER A 519 30.38 27.90 -12.34
CA SER A 519 31.23 26.72 -12.54
C SER A 519 32.23 26.89 -13.69
N LYS A 520 31.87 27.64 -14.74
CA LYS A 520 32.81 27.99 -15.82
C LYS A 520 33.93 28.89 -15.33
N VAL A 521 33.63 29.89 -14.49
CA VAL A 521 34.65 30.76 -13.86
C VAL A 521 35.62 29.93 -13.01
N ARG A 522 35.10 29.03 -12.16
CA ARG A 522 35.93 28.13 -11.35
C ARG A 522 36.86 27.25 -12.19
N ARG A 523 36.40 26.76 -13.35
CA ARG A 523 37.21 25.88 -14.22
C ARG A 523 38.41 26.59 -14.82
N GLU A 524 38.35 27.90 -15.03
CA GLU A 524 39.49 28.68 -15.55
C GLU A 524 40.69 28.65 -14.58
N PHE A 525 40.44 28.60 -13.27
CA PHE A 525 41.45 28.57 -12.21
C PHE A 525 42.02 27.16 -11.88
N ARG A 526 41.59 26.11 -12.59
CA ARG A 526 42.13 24.75 -12.42
C ARG A 526 43.44 24.50 -13.18
N ASN A 527 43.79 25.37 -14.12
CA ASN A 527 45.02 25.29 -14.92
C ASN A 527 46.05 26.29 -14.38
N ASP A 528 47.35 25.99 -14.52
CA ASP A 528 48.46 26.75 -13.92
C ASP A 528 48.52 28.22 -14.39
N GLU A 529 48.18 28.49 -15.65
CA GLU A 529 48.24 29.81 -16.31
C GLU A 529 46.83 30.42 -16.48
N ALA A 530 46.10 30.61 -15.37
CA ALA A 530 44.75 31.18 -15.39
C ALA A 530 44.73 32.67 -15.80
N ASP A 531 43.95 33.01 -16.83
CA ASP A 531 43.72 34.38 -17.28
C ASP A 531 42.69 35.08 -16.38
N ARG A 532 43.19 35.94 -15.48
CA ARG A 532 42.37 36.64 -14.48
C ARG A 532 41.43 37.68 -15.10
N ASP A 533 41.80 38.28 -16.23
CA ASP A 533 40.96 39.28 -16.90
C ASP A 533 39.78 38.61 -17.59
N LYS A 534 40.03 37.47 -18.26
CA LYS A 534 38.99 36.62 -18.82
C LYS A 534 38.07 36.06 -17.75
N ALA A 535 38.61 35.58 -16.63
CA ALA A 535 37.80 35.06 -15.54
C ALA A 535 36.95 36.14 -14.84
N ALA A 536 37.47 37.37 -14.71
CA ALA A 536 36.69 38.50 -14.20
C ALA A 536 35.53 38.87 -15.15
N ALA A 537 35.76 38.87 -16.47
CA ALA A 537 34.69 39.12 -17.44
C ALA A 537 33.60 38.04 -17.40
N MET A 538 33.99 36.76 -17.26
CA MET A 538 33.03 35.66 -17.10
C MET A 538 32.24 35.74 -15.78
N LEU A 539 32.87 36.22 -14.71
CA LEU A 539 32.18 36.46 -13.43
C LEU A 539 31.17 37.61 -13.55
N ASP A 540 31.52 38.69 -14.25
CA ASP A 540 30.60 39.80 -14.47
C ASP A 540 29.38 39.37 -15.28
N GLU A 541 29.56 38.56 -16.33
CA GLU A 541 28.46 37.96 -17.10
C GLU A 541 27.57 37.07 -16.21
N ALA A 542 28.16 36.27 -15.32
CA ALA A 542 27.41 35.42 -14.39
C ALA A 542 26.62 36.23 -13.36
N ILE A 543 27.19 37.32 -12.83
CA ILE A 543 26.52 38.23 -11.89
C ILE A 543 25.38 38.99 -12.60
N ASP A 544 25.58 39.41 -13.84
CA ASP A 544 24.54 40.10 -14.61
C ASP A 544 23.36 39.16 -14.93
N ALA A 545 23.62 37.91 -15.28
CA ALA A 545 22.58 36.89 -15.44
C ALA A 545 21.82 36.64 -14.12
N TYR A 546 22.53 36.54 -13.00
CA TYR A 546 21.91 36.44 -11.67
C TYR A 546 21.04 37.66 -11.32
N ARG A 547 21.50 38.88 -11.61
CA ARG A 547 20.73 40.10 -11.36
C ARG A 547 19.49 40.19 -12.23
N ALA A 548 19.58 39.77 -13.49
CA ALA A 548 18.42 39.65 -14.36
C ALA A 548 17.37 38.73 -13.74
N GLU A 549 17.79 37.56 -13.23
CA GLU A 549 16.93 36.60 -12.56
C GLU A 549 16.26 37.17 -11.30
N VAL A 550 17.03 37.79 -10.41
CA VAL A 550 16.51 38.43 -9.19
C VAL A 550 15.52 39.53 -9.52
N SER A 551 15.79 40.34 -10.55
CA SER A 551 14.99 41.51 -10.89
C SER A 551 13.55 41.15 -11.26
N TRP A 552 13.37 40.13 -12.12
CA TRP A 552 12.03 39.70 -12.53
C TRP A 552 11.34 38.91 -11.42
N ARG A 553 12.05 38.02 -10.70
CA ARG A 553 11.46 37.25 -9.59
C ARG A 553 10.92 38.17 -8.50
N ARG A 554 11.65 39.23 -8.15
CA ARG A 554 11.21 40.21 -7.15
C ARG A 554 10.02 41.04 -7.61
N ALA A 555 10.04 41.50 -8.86
CA ALA A 555 8.92 42.24 -9.45
C ALA A 555 7.65 41.38 -9.47
N ALA A 556 7.75 40.15 -9.97
CA ALA A 556 6.66 39.18 -10.02
C ALA A 556 6.20 38.73 -8.63
N ALA A 557 7.10 38.59 -7.66
CA ALA A 557 6.73 38.23 -6.29
C ALA A 557 5.81 39.30 -5.67
N THR A 558 6.10 40.58 -5.92
CA THR A 558 5.31 41.70 -5.39
C THR A 558 3.92 41.81 -6.06
N SER A 559 3.83 41.53 -7.36
CA SER A 559 2.59 41.71 -8.12
C SER A 559 1.69 40.47 -8.17
N LEU A 560 2.28 39.25 -8.19
CA LEU A 560 1.58 38.01 -8.53
C LEU A 560 1.56 36.95 -7.41
N HIS A 561 2.53 36.93 -6.48
CA HIS A 561 2.71 35.79 -5.57
C HIS A 561 1.48 35.47 -4.71
N ASP A 562 0.84 36.49 -4.11
CA ASP A 562 -0.36 36.29 -3.30
C ASP A 562 -1.52 35.72 -4.12
N ARG A 563 -1.69 36.19 -5.37
CA ARG A 563 -2.75 35.71 -6.27
C ARG A 563 -2.46 34.30 -6.78
N LEU A 564 -1.21 34.02 -7.13
CA LEU A 564 -0.76 32.68 -7.52
C LEU A 564 -0.90 31.69 -6.38
N THR A 565 -0.60 32.08 -5.14
CA THR A 565 -0.79 31.24 -3.95
C THR A 565 -2.28 30.95 -3.72
N ALA A 566 -3.16 31.94 -3.87
CA ALA A 566 -4.60 31.73 -3.77
C ALA A 566 -5.14 30.82 -4.89
N TYR A 567 -4.60 30.95 -6.10
CA TYR A 567 -4.97 30.12 -7.24
C TYR A 567 -4.46 28.68 -7.11
N GLU A 568 -3.19 28.50 -6.70
CA GLU A 568 -2.63 27.18 -6.38
C GLU A 568 -3.49 26.49 -5.31
N ALA A 569 -3.86 27.18 -4.23
CA ALA A 569 -4.71 26.64 -3.18
C ALA A 569 -6.12 26.27 -3.68
N LEU A 570 -6.63 26.94 -4.72
CA LEU A 570 -7.90 26.60 -5.37
C LEU A 570 -7.79 25.32 -6.22
N LEU A 571 -6.69 25.14 -6.96
CA LEU A 571 -6.47 23.98 -7.83
C LEU A 571 -6.01 22.73 -7.08
N ARG A 572 -5.29 22.93 -5.97
CA ARG A 572 -4.67 21.87 -5.16
C ARG A 572 -5.59 20.70 -4.79
N PRO A 573 -6.84 20.90 -4.31
CA PRO A 573 -7.73 19.80 -3.94
C PRO A 573 -8.43 19.12 -5.14
N SER A 574 -8.25 19.63 -6.36
CA SER A 574 -8.92 19.16 -7.57
C SER A 574 -7.90 18.81 -8.66
N ILE A 575 -7.64 19.71 -9.61
CA ILE A 575 -6.70 19.55 -10.74
C ILE A 575 -5.30 19.15 -10.24
N GLY A 576 -4.85 19.76 -9.13
CA GLY A 576 -3.53 19.50 -8.54
C GLY A 576 -3.42 18.24 -7.68
N THR A 577 -4.51 17.46 -7.50
CA THR A 577 -4.55 16.34 -6.54
C THR A 577 -3.49 15.28 -6.82
N ARG A 578 -3.24 14.98 -8.10
CA ARG A 578 -2.29 13.94 -8.52
C ARG A 578 -0.85 14.23 -8.11
N LEU A 579 -0.47 15.51 -8.09
CA LEU A 579 0.87 15.99 -7.76
C LEU A 579 1.06 16.27 -6.26
N GLN A 580 0.05 16.01 -5.44
CA GLN A 580 0.19 16.11 -3.98
C GLN A 580 1.01 14.95 -3.41
N PRO A 581 1.70 15.12 -2.28
CA PRO A 581 2.44 14.04 -1.66
C PRO A 581 1.52 12.93 -1.13
N ARG A 582 0.29 13.28 -0.71
CA ARG A 582 -0.71 12.36 -0.13
C ARG A 582 -2.12 12.87 -0.41
N LEU A 583 -3.09 11.95 -0.38
CA LEU A 583 -4.52 12.28 -0.38
C LEU A 583 -4.91 12.97 0.93
N THR A 584 -5.94 13.82 0.88
CA THR A 584 -6.62 14.28 2.10
C THR A 584 -7.36 13.11 2.76
N VAL A 585 -7.75 13.27 4.04
CA VAL A 585 -8.49 12.20 4.75
C VAL A 585 -9.81 11.89 4.04
N GLU A 586 -10.52 12.91 3.58
CA GLU A 586 -11.78 12.78 2.83
C GLU A 586 -11.57 12.04 1.50
N GLN A 587 -10.59 12.48 0.69
CA GLN A 587 -10.21 11.79 -0.55
C GLN A 587 -9.80 10.32 -0.29
N ALA A 588 -9.06 10.07 0.78
CA ALA A 588 -8.62 8.73 1.13
C ALA A 588 -9.79 7.82 1.56
N GLU A 589 -10.83 8.37 2.20
CA GLU A 589 -12.02 7.62 2.60
C GLU A 589 -12.87 7.21 1.39
N GLU A 590 -13.07 8.12 0.44
CA GLU A 590 -13.81 7.83 -0.81
C GLU A 590 -13.04 6.86 -1.71
N VAL A 591 -11.75 7.11 -1.93
CA VAL A 591 -10.89 6.18 -2.69
C VAL A 591 -10.81 4.82 -1.99
N ALA A 592 -10.80 4.76 -0.66
CA ALA A 592 -10.86 3.50 0.07
C ALA A 592 -12.19 2.76 -0.16
N SER A 593 -13.31 3.48 -0.18
CA SER A 593 -14.64 2.93 -0.48
C SER A 593 -14.67 2.28 -1.87
N CYS A 594 -14.35 3.06 -2.92
CA CYS A 594 -14.30 2.58 -4.30
C CYS A 594 -13.37 1.36 -4.46
N ARG A 595 -12.17 1.39 -3.86
CA ARG A 595 -11.21 0.28 -3.94
C ARG A 595 -11.58 -0.97 -3.14
N SER A 596 -12.63 -0.90 -2.35
CA SER A 596 -13.13 -2.06 -1.59
C SER A 596 -14.04 -2.93 -2.42
N GLU A 597 -14.65 -2.35 -3.45
CA GLU A 597 -15.39 -3.04 -4.50
C GLU A 597 -14.46 -3.47 -5.66
N HIS A 598 -14.99 -4.17 -6.68
CA HIS A 598 -14.18 -4.65 -7.80
C HIS A 598 -14.91 -4.60 -9.14
N ARG A 599 -14.45 -3.72 -10.04
CA ARG A 599 -14.80 -3.67 -11.47
C ARG A 599 -14.11 -4.85 -12.18
N ASP A 600 -14.78 -6.02 -12.26
CA ASP A 600 -14.38 -7.24 -13.01
C ASP A 600 -13.55 -6.90 -14.26
N ILE A 601 -12.25 -7.19 -14.22
CA ILE A 601 -11.31 -6.88 -15.31
C ILE A 601 -11.18 -8.01 -16.33
N SER A 602 -11.86 -9.14 -16.14
CA SER A 602 -11.79 -10.28 -17.06
C SER A 602 -12.13 -9.94 -18.52
N PRO A 603 -13.06 -9.01 -18.85
CA PRO A 603 -13.37 -8.68 -20.25
C PRO A 603 -12.17 -8.10 -21.03
N TYR A 604 -11.15 -7.57 -20.33
CA TYR A 604 -9.96 -6.99 -20.93
C TYR A 604 -8.89 -8.01 -21.33
N PHE A 605 -9.00 -9.28 -20.90
CA PHE A 605 -7.98 -10.32 -21.10
C PHE A 605 -8.43 -11.41 -22.05
#